data_AF-A0A6S6U773-F1
#
_entry.id   AF-A0A6S6U773-F1
#
_cell.length_a   1.000
_cell.length_b   1.000
_cell.length_c   1.000
_cell.angle_alpha   90.00
_cell.angle_beta   90.00
_cell.angle_gamma   90.00
#
_symmetry.space_group_name_H-M   'P 1'
#
loop_
_entity.id
_entity.type
_entity.pdbx_description
1 polymer ?
#
loop_
_entity_poly.entity_id
_entity_poly.type
_entity_poly.pdbx_seq_one_letter_code
_entity_poly.pdbx_strand_id
1 'polypeptide(L)' 'MSSEHKQLSKRLKGIIKSMKKVQKSIHGSEEPASMHELDKLTELGEEYASTVQQIAQLESEQKTQNS' A
#
# COMPACT_ATOMS: atom_id res chain seq x y z
N MET A 1 4.71 -2.84 19.53
CA MET A 1 3.84 -2.83 18.33
C MET A 1 2.60 -3.68 18.59
N SER A 2 1.42 -3.07 18.50
CA SER A 2 0.12 -3.74 18.65
C SER A 2 -0.14 -4.79 17.55
N SER A 3 -1.07 -5.71 17.80
CA SER A 3 -1.52 -6.71 16.81
C SER A 3 -1.99 -6.05 15.50
N GLU A 4 -2.72 -4.95 15.65
CA GLU A 4 -3.24 -4.15 14.55
C GLU A 4 -2.12 -3.53 13.70
N HIS A 5 -1.10 -2.95 14.33
CA HIS A 5 0.05 -2.40 13.62
C HIS A 5 0.77 -3.47 12.78
N LYS A 6 0.93 -4.69 13.32
CA LYS A 6 1.54 -5.82 12.58
C LYS A 6 0.68 -6.22 11.37
N GLN A 7 -0.65 -6.22 11.52
CA GLN A 7 -1.58 -6.53 10.44
C GLN A 7 -1.51 -5.48 9.31
N LEU A 8 -1.54 -4.20 9.65
CA LEU A 8 -1.41 -3.11 8.68
C LEU A 8 -0.05 -3.13 7.97
N SER A 9 1.03 -3.39 8.71
CA SER A 9 2.37 -3.57 8.12
C SER A 9 2.43 -4.74 7.13
N LYS A 10 1.75 -5.85 7.43
CA LYS A 10 1.64 -7.00 6.52
C LYS A 10 0.80 -6.65 5.28
N ARG A 11 -0.32 -5.95 5.46
CA ARG A 11 -1.17 -5.46 4.37
C ARG A 11 -0.37 -4.53 3.43
N LEU A 12 0.35 -3.56 3.99
CA LEU A 12 1.18 -2.62 3.23
C LEU A 12 2.20 -3.34 2.35
N LYS A 13 2.91 -4.33 2.90
CA LYS A 13 3.84 -5.17 2.12
C LYS A 13 3.14 -5.93 0.98
N GLY A 14 1.91 -6.40 1.20
CA GLY A 14 1.11 -7.05 0.18
C GLY A 14 0.71 -6.11 -0.97
N ILE A 15 0.30 -4.89 -0.63
CA ILE A 15 -0.04 -3.84 -1.62
C ILE A 15 1.20 -3.51 -2.46
N ILE A 16 2.33 -3.24 -1.82
CA ILE A 16 3.60 -2.93 -2.52
C ILE A 16 4.01 -4.07 -3.46
N LYS A 17 3.88 -5.33 -3.03
CA LYS A 17 4.20 -6.49 -3.88
C LYS A 17 3.28 -6.54 -5.12
N SER A 18 2.01 -6.22 -4.94
CA SER A 18 1.03 -6.20 -6.03
C SER A 18 1.29 -5.06 -7.01
N MET A 19 1.59 -3.85 -6.51
CA MET A 19 1.98 -2.71 -7.35
C MET A 19 3.21 -3.04 -8.20
N LYS A 20 4.26 -3.62 -7.58
CA LYS A 20 5.46 -4.05 -8.30
C LYS A 20 5.16 -5.09 -9.38
N LYS A 21 4.19 -5.97 -9.16
CA LYS A 21 3.79 -6.97 -10.15
C LYS A 21 3.15 -6.31 -11.38
N VAL A 22 2.23 -5.36 -11.15
CA VAL A 22 1.59 -4.61 -12.25
C VAL A 22 2.61 -3.74 -12.99
N GLN A 23 3.47 -3.02 -12.27
CA GLN A 23 4.55 -2.23 -12.87
C GLN A 23 5.52 -3.09 -13.70
N LYS A 24 5.84 -4.30 -13.24
CA LYS A 24 6.67 -5.24 -13.99
C LYS A 24 5.97 -5.75 -15.27
N SER A 25 4.65 -5.96 -15.22
CA SER A 25 3.84 -6.30 -16.40
C SER A 25 3.94 -5.19 -17.45
N ILE A 26 3.66 -3.95 -17.04
CA ILE A 26 3.73 -2.78 -17.90
C ILE A 26 5.14 -2.60 -18.48
N HIS A 27 6.17 -2.65 -17.65
CA HIS A 27 7.55 -2.43 -18.11
C HIS A 27 8.09 -3.55 -19.01
N GLY A 28 7.58 -4.77 -18.84
CA GLY A 28 7.96 -5.91 -19.68
C GLY A 28 7.19 -6.00 -21.00
N SER A 29 6.23 -5.09 -21.23
CA SER A 29 5.43 -5.02 -22.43
C SER A 29 6.04 -4.01 -23.42
N GLU A 30 6.01 -4.34 -24.72
CA GLU A 30 6.31 -3.38 -25.79
C GLU A 30 5.11 -2.48 -26.11
N GLU A 31 3.90 -2.92 -25.71
CA GLU A 31 2.67 -2.15 -25.81
C GLU A 31 2.52 -1.18 -24.62
N PRO A 32 1.87 -0.01 -24.82
CA PRO A 32 1.51 0.87 -23.72
C PRO A 32 0.67 0.17 -22.64
N ALA A 33 0.77 0.67 -21.41
CA ALA A 33 -0.05 0.17 -20.30
C ALA A 33 -1.54 0.22 -20.66
N SER A 34 -2.23 -0.90 -20.46
CA SER A 34 -3.67 -0.95 -20.66
C SER A 34 -4.40 -0.13 -19.60
N MET A 35 -5.60 0.36 -19.93
CA MET A 35 -6.44 1.05 -18.94
C MET A 35 -6.69 0.20 -17.70
N HIS A 36 -6.87 -1.11 -17.86
CA HIS A 36 -7.03 -2.02 -16.73
C HIS A 36 -5.81 -2.04 -15.79
N GLU A 37 -4.59 -2.00 -16.33
CA GLU A 37 -3.37 -1.94 -15.52
C GLU A 37 -3.23 -0.59 -14.80
N LEU A 38 -3.60 0.51 -15.47
CA LEU A 38 -3.58 1.85 -14.89
C LEU A 38 -4.62 2.01 -13.78
N ASP A 39 -5.85 1.52 -14.00
CA ASP A 39 -6.91 1.47 -13.00
C ASP A 39 -6.46 0.64 -11.80
N LYS A 40 -5.84 -0.53 -12.04
CA LYS A 40 -5.33 -1.37 -10.96
C LYS A 40 -4.23 -0.70 -10.16
N LEU A 41 -3.34 0.06 -10.80
CA LEU A 41 -2.33 0.85 -10.08
C LEU A 41 -2.96 1.97 -9.25
N THR A 42 -4.03 2.58 -9.74
CA THR A 42 -4.76 3.63 -9.04
C THR A 42 -5.41 3.08 -7.77
N GLU A 43 -6.17 1.98 -7.89
CA GLU A 43 -6.76 1.28 -6.73
C GLU A 43 -5.70 0.90 -5.68
N LEU A 44 -4.60 0.29 -6.13
CA LEU A 44 -3.52 -0.10 -5.21
C LEU A 44 -2.84 1.12 -4.56
N GLY A 45 -2.75 2.25 -5.26
CA GLY A 45 -2.23 3.50 -4.74
C GLY A 45 -3.12 4.09 -3.64
N GLU A 46 -4.43 4.07 -3.83
CA GLU A 46 -5.40 4.49 -2.82
C GLU A 46 -5.34 3.60 -1.57
N GLU A 47 -5.29 2.27 -1.75
CA GLU A 47 -5.13 1.32 -0.66
C GLU A 47 -3.81 1.53 0.11
N TYR A 48 -2.72 1.80 -0.60
CA TYR A 48 -1.43 2.12 -0.01
C TYR A 48 -1.53 3.37 0.86
N ALA A 49 -2.06 4.47 0.31
CA ALA A 49 -2.19 5.75 1.02
C ALA A 49 -3.05 5.60 2.29
N SER A 50 -4.21 4.94 2.18
CA SER A 50 -5.08 4.67 3.33
C SER A 50 -4.39 3.83 4.41
N THR A 51 -3.65 2.78 4.01
CA THR A 51 -2.95 1.92 4.97
C THR A 51 -1.82 2.67 5.69
N VAL A 52 -1.07 3.52 4.97
CA VAL A 52 -0.02 4.36 5.57
C VAL A 52 -0.62 5.35 6.55
N GLN A 53 -1.74 5.99 6.20
CA GLN A 53 -2.43 6.92 7.10
C GLN A 53 -2.90 6.23 8.39
N GLN A 54 -3.45 5.02 8.30
CA GLN A 54 -3.85 4.24 9.47
C GLN A 54 -2.66 3.88 10.37
N ILE A 55 -1.51 3.51 9.78
CA ILE A 55 -0.28 3.25 10.54
C ILE A 55 0.17 4.52 11.27
N ALA A 56 0.25 5.65 10.57
CA ALA A 56 0.67 6.92 11.14
C ALA A 56 -0.25 7.37 12.30
N GLN A 57 -1.56 7.12 12.18
CA GLN A 57 -2.53 7.41 13.22
C GLN A 57 -2.31 6.53 14.47
N LEU A 58 -2.06 5.23 14.31
CA LEU A 58 -1.75 4.35 15.45
C LEU A 58 -0.43 4.71 16.15
N GLU A 59 0.53 5.24 15.40
CA GLU A 59 1.80 5.71 15.96
C GLU A 59 1.65 7.03 16.73
N SER A 60 0.77 7.93 16.26
CA SER A 60 0.49 9.19 16.96
C SER A 60 -0.26 8.95 18.28
N GLU A 61 -1.25 8.06 18.28
CA GLU A 61 -2.01 7.67 19.47
C GLU A 61 -1.13 7.00 20.55
N GLN A 62 -0.17 6.16 20.13
CA GLN A 62 0.80 5.54 21.05
C GLN A 62 1.76 6.55 21.71
N LYS A 63 2.05 7.69 21.06
CA LYS A 63 2.88 8.75 21.65
C LYS A 63 2.13 9.54 22.72
N THR A 64 0.85 9.85 22.47
CA THR A 64 0.00 10.60 23.41
C THR A 64 -0.33 9.81 24.67
N GLN A 65 -0.39 8.47 24.60
CA GLN A 65 -0.69 7.63 25.77
C GLN A 65 0.52 7.32 26.68
N ASN A 66 1.75 7.55 26.22
CA ASN A 66 2.98 7.28 26.97
C ASN A 66 3.69 8.57 27.46
N SER A 67 3.03 9.73 27.33
CA SER A 67 3.47 11.03 27.85
C SER A 67 2.60 11.44 29.02
#